data_AF-A0A527Z2I7-F1
#
_entry.id   AF-A0A527Z2I7-F1
#
_cell.length_a   1.000
_cell.length_b   1.000
_cell.length_c   1.000
_cell.angle_alpha   90.00
_cell.angle_beta   90.00
_cell.angle_gamma   90.00
#
_symmetry.space_group_name_H-M   'P 1'
#
loop_
_entity.id
_entity.type
_entity.pdbx_description
1 polymer ?
#
loop_
_entity_poly.entity_id
_entity_poly.type
_entity_poly.pdbx_seq_one_letter_code
_entity_poly.pdbx_strand_id
1 'polypeptide(L)'
;HPDIVADAQPGATPKTVFGIILAGLMRRRDEGVVPFTIMSCDNIPHNGHVTADGVIGLARLIDEKLANWVSANVAFPNGMVDRIT
;
A
#
# COMPACT_ATOMS: atom_id res chain seq x y z
N HIS A 1 1.70 14.40 -3.62
CA HIS A 1 0.34 14.58 -4.17
C HIS A 1 -0.59 14.99 -3.04
N PRO A 2 -1.48 15.99 -3.20
CA PRO A 2 -2.35 16.47 -2.12
C PRO A 2 -3.19 15.37 -1.45
N ASP A 3 -3.81 14.49 -2.24
CA ASP A 3 -4.64 13.41 -1.68
C ASP A 3 -3.86 12.39 -0.84
N ILE A 4 -2.61 12.11 -1.21
CA ILE A 4 -1.72 11.22 -0.41
C ILE A 4 -1.36 11.87 0.92
N VAL A 5 -1.11 13.18 0.92
CA VAL A 5 -0.83 13.93 2.15
C VAL A 5 -2.07 14.01 3.04
N ALA A 6 -3.25 14.12 2.44
CA ALA A 6 -4.53 14.11 3.15
C ALA A 6 -4.79 12.74 3.82
N ASP A 7 -4.53 11.65 3.11
CA ASP A 7 -4.66 10.28 3.65
C ASP A 7 -3.67 9.99 4.78
N ALA A 8 -2.53 10.67 4.82
CA ALA A 8 -1.54 10.53 5.90
C ALA A 8 -1.90 11.29 7.19
N GLN A 9 -2.95 12.12 7.20
CA GLN A 9 -3.30 12.90 8.38
C GLN A 9 -3.91 12.03 9.50
N PRO A 10 -3.63 12.33 10.79
CA PRO A 10 -4.26 11.64 11.91
C PRO A 10 -5.79 11.71 11.83
N GLY A 11 -6.46 10.56 11.94
CA GLY A 11 -7.92 10.47 11.88
C GLY A 11 -8.52 10.63 10.48
N ALA A 12 -7.69 10.64 9.42
CA ALA A 12 -8.18 10.71 8.05
C ALA A 12 -9.08 9.50 7.71
N THR A 13 -10.14 9.78 6.94
CA THR A 13 -10.86 8.74 6.19
C THR A 13 -10.20 8.65 4.81
N PRO A 14 -9.39 7.62 4.53
CA PRO A 14 -8.57 7.57 3.32
C PRO A 14 -9.41 7.51 2.06
N LYS A 15 -8.99 8.23 1.03
CA LYS A 15 -9.68 8.30 -0.27
C LYS A 15 -8.89 7.67 -1.40
N THR A 16 -7.57 7.63 -1.29
CA THR A 16 -6.71 7.01 -2.31
C THR A 16 -6.69 5.50 -2.12
N VAL A 17 -6.43 4.77 -3.20
CA VAL A 17 -6.27 3.31 -3.13
C VAL A 17 -5.16 2.90 -2.15
N PHE A 18 -4.05 3.65 -2.11
CA PHE A 18 -2.94 3.39 -1.20
C PHE A 18 -3.34 3.61 0.27
N GLY A 19 -4.09 4.68 0.56
CA GLY A 19 -4.61 4.95 1.90
C GLY A 19 -5.60 3.89 2.38
N ILE A 20 -6.51 3.45 1.52
CA ILE A 20 -7.48 2.40 1.86
C ILE A 20 -6.77 1.08 2.14
N ILE A 21 -5.81 0.69 1.29
CA ILE A 21 -4.98 -0.51 1.49
C ILE A 21 -4.22 -0.42 2.81
N LEU A 22 -3.54 0.70 3.07
CA LEU A 22 -2.73 0.88 4.27
C LEU A 22 -3.59 0.85 5.54
N ALA A 23 -4.77 1.48 5.54
CA ALA A 23 -5.70 1.41 6.66
C ALA A 23 -6.15 -0.04 6.94
N GLY A 24 -6.42 -0.82 5.89
CA GLY A 24 -6.70 -2.25 6.02
C GLY A 24 -5.54 -3.04 6.64
N LEU A 25 -4.30 -2.77 6.21
CA LEU A 25 -3.10 -3.39 6.76
C LEU A 25 -2.86 -3.01 8.23
N MET A 26 -3.03 -1.73 8.60
CA MET A 26 -2.91 -1.26 9.98
C MET A 26 -3.90 -1.96 10.90
N ARG A 27 -5.17 -2.05 10.49
CA ARG A 27 -6.19 -2.76 11.26
C ARG A 27 -5.85 -4.23 11.47
N ARG A 28 -5.38 -4.91 10.41
CA ARG A 28 -4.97 -6.32 10.52
C ARG A 28 -3.80 -6.49 11.48
N ARG A 29 -2.79 -5.62 11.41
CA ARG A 29 -1.66 -5.61 12.34
C ARG A 29 -2.13 -5.49 13.79
N ASP A 30 -3.02 -4.53 14.05
CA ASP A 30 -3.50 -4.23 15.39
C ASP A 30 -4.40 -5.36 15.95
N GLU A 31 -5.10 -6.08 15.07
CA GLU A 31 -5.89 -7.28 15.41
C GLU A 31 -5.05 -8.59 15.41
N GLY A 32 -3.74 -8.53 15.15
CA GLY A 32 -2.86 -9.70 15.10
C GLY A 32 -3.11 -10.63 13.90
N VAL A 33 -3.78 -10.13 12.86
CA VAL A 33 -4.12 -10.86 11.66
C VAL A 33 -3.02 -10.69 10.61
N VAL A 34 -2.57 -11.80 10.01
CA VAL A 34 -1.54 -11.83 8.96
C VAL A 34 -1.93 -10.92 7.78
N PRO A 35 -1.03 -10.08 7.22
CA PRO A 35 -1.35 -9.21 6.09
C PRO A 35 -1.67 -10.00 4.81
N PHE A 36 -2.35 -9.36 3.87
CA PHE A 36 -2.57 -9.88 2.53
C PHE A 36 -1.45 -9.48 1.57
N THR A 37 -1.30 -10.21 0.47
CA THR A 37 -0.44 -9.82 -0.66
C THR A 37 -1.14 -8.74 -1.49
N ILE A 38 -0.38 -7.76 -2.00
CA ILE A 38 -0.90 -6.73 -2.89
C ILE A 38 -0.34 -6.99 -4.29
N MET A 39 -1.20 -7.46 -5.19
CA MET A 39 -0.83 -7.82 -6.56
C MET A 39 -1.44 -6.80 -7.53
N SER A 40 -0.59 -5.96 -8.13
CA SER A 40 -1.03 -5.06 -9.20
C SER A 40 -1.22 -5.84 -10.50
N CYS A 41 -2.31 -5.50 -11.20
CA CYS A 41 -2.61 -5.96 -12.55
C CYS A 41 -2.61 -4.81 -13.55
N ASP A 42 -2.01 -3.67 -13.19
CA ASP A 42 -1.83 -2.56 -14.12
C ASP A 42 -0.69 -2.88 -15.09
N ASN A 43 -0.87 -2.44 -16.35
CA ASN A 43 0.11 -2.66 -17.40
C ASN A 43 1.22 -1.59 -17.36
N ILE A 44 2.05 -1.67 -16.33
CA ILE A 44 3.22 -0.81 -16.14
C ILE A 44 4.46 -1.65 -15.81
N PRO A 45 5.66 -1.23 -16.25
CA PRO A 45 6.90 -1.90 -15.85
C PRO A 45 7.05 -1.92 -14.33
N HIS A 46 7.41 -3.08 -13.79
CA HIS A 46 7.62 -3.28 -12.35
C HIS A 46 6.41 -2.87 -11.48
N ASN A 47 5.21 -3.22 -11.91
CA ASN A 47 3.94 -2.85 -11.25
C ASN A 47 3.88 -3.19 -9.75
N GLY A 48 4.48 -4.31 -9.33
CA GLY A 48 4.65 -4.66 -7.92
C GLY A 48 5.51 -3.65 -7.17
N HIS A 49 6.67 -3.28 -7.71
CA HIS A 49 7.54 -2.27 -7.08
C HIS A 49 6.87 -0.89 -7.02
N VAL A 50 6.21 -0.46 -8.10
CA VAL A 50 5.48 0.82 -8.11
C VAL A 50 4.39 0.84 -7.02
N THR A 51 3.71 -0.29 -6.83
CA THR A 51 2.71 -0.43 -5.78
C THR A 51 3.33 -0.42 -4.38
N ALA A 52 4.46 -1.11 -4.20
CA ALA A 52 5.22 -1.10 -2.95
C ALA A 52 5.66 0.32 -2.58
N ASP A 53 6.22 1.08 -3.53
CA ASP A 53 6.67 2.45 -3.31
C ASP A 53 5.50 3.38 -2.90
N GLY A 54 4.33 3.20 -3.52
CA GLY A 54 3.12 3.95 -3.16
C GLY A 54 2.64 3.66 -1.73
N VAL A 55 2.52 2.39 -1.35
CA VAL A 55 2.02 1.99 -0.02
C VAL A 55 3.04 2.27 1.07
N ILE A 56 4.31 1.89 0.88
CA ILE A 56 5.39 2.12 1.85
C ILE A 56 5.71 3.61 1.96
N GLY A 57 5.69 4.34 0.84
CA GLY A 57 5.88 5.78 0.82
C GLY A 57 4.81 6.51 1.63
N LEU A 58 3.54 6.14 1.45
CA LEU A 58 2.45 6.68 2.28
C LEU A 58 2.62 6.30 3.76
N ALA A 59 2.95 5.04 4.05
CA ALA A 59 3.21 4.60 5.42
C ALA A 59 4.31 5.41 6.10
N ARG A 60 5.37 5.76 5.36
CA ARG A 60 6.47 6.58 5.86
C ARG A 60 6.07 8.01 6.19
N LEU A 61 5.07 8.57 5.50
CA LEU A 61 4.52 9.89 5.86
C LEU A 61 3.77 9.86 7.20
N ILE A 62 3.31 8.69 7.65
CA ILE A 62 2.61 8.50 8.92
C ILE A 62 3.61 8.17 10.03
N ASP A 63 4.41 7.12 9.84
CA ASP A 63 5.38 6.62 10.82
C ASP A 63 6.41 5.68 10.17
N GLU A 64 7.69 5.85 10.47
CA GLU A 64 8.77 5.00 9.94
C GLU A 64 8.62 3.54 10.40
N LYS A 65 8.12 3.29 11.62
CA LYS A 65 7.92 1.89 12.08
C LYS A 65 6.81 1.20 11.29
N LEU A 66 5.75 1.93 10.94
CA LEU A 66 4.70 1.42 10.06
C LEU A 66 5.28 1.08 8.67
N ALA A 67 6.07 1.97 8.08
CA ALA A 67 6.71 1.72 6.78
C ALA A 67 7.59 0.46 6.80
N ASN A 68 8.42 0.32 7.83
CA ASN A 68 9.28 -0.86 8.01
C ASN A 68 8.46 -2.14 8.20
N TRP A 69 7.37 -2.08 8.96
CA TRP A 69 6.49 -3.22 9.14
C TRP A 69 5.84 -3.65 7.82
N VAL A 70 5.32 -2.70 7.02
CA VAL A 70 4.74 -3.02 5.70
C VAL A 70 5.78 -3.65 4.79
N SER A 71 6.98 -3.04 4.71
CA SER A 71 8.08 -3.54 3.89
C SER A 71 8.50 -4.97 4.25
N ALA A 72 8.52 -5.30 5.54
CA ALA A 72 8.94 -6.62 6.02
C ALA A 72 7.86 -7.71 5.91
N ASN A 73 6.57 -7.34 5.92
CA ASN A 73 5.48 -8.31 6.10
C ASN A 73 4.54 -8.42 4.88
N VAL A 74 4.60 -7.50 3.92
CA VAL A 74 3.68 -7.46 2.78
C VAL A 74 4.42 -7.78 1.48
N ALA A 75 3.89 -8.73 0.71
CA ALA A 75 4.42 -9.08 -0.59
C ALA A 75 3.81 -8.21 -1.70
N PHE A 76 4.66 -7.78 -2.63
CA PHE A 76 4.31 -6.96 -3.80
C PHE A 76 4.87 -7.59 -5.10
N PRO A 77 4.29 -8.71 -5.58
CA PRO A 77 4.81 -9.38 -6.77
C PRO A 77 4.66 -8.50 -8.01
N ASN A 78 5.69 -8.52 -8.86
CA ASN A 78 5.58 -8.00 -10.22
C ASN A 78 4.87 -9.04 -11.11
N GLY A 79 4.07 -8.57 -12.06
CA GLY A 79 3.37 -9.41 -13.03
C GLY A 79 3.31 -8.77 -14.41
N MET A 80 3.13 -9.61 -15.44
CA MET A 80 2.79 -9.18 -16.79
C MET A 80 1.32 -9.51 -17.02
N VAL A 81 0.55 -8.54 -17.51
CA VAL A 81 -0.84 -8.71 -17.90
C VAL A 81 -0.97 -8.45 -19.40
N ASP A 82 -1.62 -9.36 -20.11
CA ASP A 82 -1.87 -9.20 -21.55
C ASP A 82 -3.24 -9.77 -21.90
N ARG A 83 -4.15 -8.86 -22.28
CA ARG A 83 -5.49 -9.16 -22.80
C ARG A 83 -6.08 -7.93 -23.47
N ILE A 84 -6.41 -8.04 -24.75
CA ILE A 84 -7.26 -7.05 -25.42
C ILE A 84 -8.68 -7.18 -24.85
N THR A 85 -9.23 -6.09 -24.29
CA THR A 85 -10.55 -6.03 -23.64
C THR A 85 -11.40 -4.95 -24.27
#